data_AF-A0A511WMR1-F1
#
_entry.id   AF-A0A511WMR1-F1
#
_cell.length_a   1.000
_cell.length_b   1.000
_cell.length_c   1.000
_cell.angle_alpha   90.00
_cell.angle_beta   90.00
_cell.angle_gamma   90.00
#
_symmetry.space_group_name_H-M   'P 1'
#
loop_
_entity.id
_entity.type
_entity.pdbx_description
1 polymer ?
#
loop_
_entity_poly.entity_id
_entity_poly.type
_entity_poly.pdbx_seq_one_letter_code
_entity_poly.pdbx_strand_id
1 'polypeptide(L)'
;MENIRSIFTKNNFNLTKQTSKADEFENKDTSEVIYLVPNKQINIILNPNIVEKKAILRSDGKLHSTALTLFPKEQNKGANLIQYGYSFKFKTEDELDSFLDSFNRI
;
A
#
# COMPACT_ATOMS: atom_id res chain seq x y z
N MET A 1 -2.76 -2.12 16.47
CA MET A 1 -2.02 -2.23 15.19
C MET A 1 -1.36 -3.60 15.00
N GLU A 2 -0.92 -4.32 16.05
CA GLU A 2 -0.41 -5.70 15.86
C GLU A 2 -1.40 -6.62 15.14
N ASN A 3 -2.71 -6.45 15.39
CA ASN A 3 -3.75 -7.24 14.73
C ASN A 3 -3.88 -6.99 13.22
N ILE A 4 -3.53 -5.79 12.73
CA ILE A 4 -3.61 -5.50 11.30
C ILE A 4 -2.47 -6.19 10.54
N ARG A 5 -1.28 -6.31 11.15
CA ARG A 5 -0.13 -6.96 10.51
C ARG A 5 -0.35 -8.45 10.28
N SER A 6 -1.11 -9.11 11.15
CA SER A 6 -1.44 -10.54 10.99
C SER A 6 -2.28 -10.79 9.72
N ILE A 7 -3.10 -9.81 9.30
CA ILE A 7 -3.89 -9.87 8.05
C ILE A 7 -2.97 -9.90 6.84
N PHE A 8 -1.89 -9.11 6.83
CA PHE A 8 -0.89 -9.16 5.76
C PHE A 8 -0.21 -10.52 5.71
N THR A 9 0.24 -11.06 6.86
CA THR A 9 0.86 -12.38 6.94
C THR A 9 -0.08 -13.48 6.44
N LYS A 10 -1.37 -13.42 6.80
CA LYS A 10 -2.43 -14.32 6.33
C LYS A 10 -2.60 -14.27 4.80
N ASN A 11 -2.41 -13.10 4.20
CA ASN A 11 -2.54 -12.86 2.76
C ASN A 11 -1.20 -12.96 2.00
N ASN A 12 -0.26 -13.78 2.48
CA ASN A 12 1.04 -14.03 1.83
C ASN A 12 1.96 -12.80 1.71
N PHE A 13 1.80 -11.79 2.55
CA PHE A 13 2.74 -10.68 2.62
C PHE A 13 3.73 -10.84 3.77
N ASN A 14 4.99 -10.47 3.53
CA ASN A 14 6.04 -10.38 4.54
C ASN A 14 6.33 -8.92 4.87
N LEU A 15 6.42 -8.60 6.16
CA LEU A 15 6.94 -7.30 6.61
C LEU A 15 8.43 -7.22 6.29
N THR A 16 8.83 -6.36 5.35
CA THR A 16 10.23 -6.17 4.93
C THR A 16 10.88 -5.01 5.65
N LYS A 17 10.10 -3.98 5.98
CA LYS A 17 10.61 -2.77 6.63
C LYS A 17 9.56 -2.12 7.50
N GLN A 18 9.96 -1.68 8.69
CA GLN A 18 9.11 -0.92 9.59
C GLN A 18 9.74 0.43 9.87
N THR A 19 8.95 1.50 9.73
CA THR A 19 9.36 2.86 10.06
C THR A 19 8.28 3.57 10.85
N SER A 20 8.58 4.76 11.40
CA SER A 20 7.56 5.59 12.04
C SER A 20 6.49 6.14 11.08
N LYS A 21 6.72 6.04 9.76
CA LYS A 21 5.85 6.61 8.73
C LYS A 21 5.06 5.58 7.93
N ALA A 22 5.54 4.34 7.86
CA ALA A 22 4.88 3.24 7.16
C ALA A 22 5.53 1.90 7.52
N ASP A 23 4.73 0.85 7.46
CA ASP A 23 5.17 -0.54 7.38
C ASP A 23 5.15 -0.97 5.90
N GLU A 24 6.23 -1.58 5.42
CA GLU A 24 6.40 -2.09 4.06
C GLU A 24 6.20 -3.60 4.05
N PHE A 25 5.36 -4.06 3.14
CA PHE A 25 5.01 -5.45 2.96
C PHE A 25 5.30 -5.88 1.52
N GLU A 26 5.96 -7.01 1.35
CA GLU A 26 6.19 -7.63 0.04
C GLU A 26 5.39 -8.92 -0.07
N ASN A 27 4.66 -9.08 -1.18
CA ASN A 27 3.97 -10.32 -1.49
C ASN A 27 4.97 -11.43 -1.81
N LYS A 28 4.84 -12.58 -1.16
CA LYS A 28 5.75 -13.72 -1.35
C LYS A 28 5.71 -14.32 -2.74
N ASP A 29 4.57 -14.26 -3.41
CA ASP A 29 4.32 -14.94 -4.68
C ASP A 29 4.59 -14.01 -5.87
N THR A 30 4.26 -12.73 -5.74
CA THR A 30 4.35 -11.74 -6.83
C THR A 30 5.48 -10.72 -6.68
N SER A 31 6.15 -10.66 -5.53
CA SER A 31 7.09 -9.59 -5.15
C SER A 31 6.49 -8.18 -5.20
N GLU A 32 5.16 -8.06 -5.25
CA GLU A 32 4.49 -6.76 -5.23
C GLU A 32 4.56 -6.14 -3.84
N VAL A 33 4.90 -4.85 -3.77
CA VAL A 33 5.08 -4.11 -2.52
C VAL A 33 3.88 -3.24 -2.21
N ILE A 34 3.42 -3.31 -0.96
CA ILE A 34 2.34 -2.51 -0.39
C ILE A 34 2.85 -1.82 0.88
N TYR A 35 2.43 -0.57 1.10
CA TYR A 35 2.74 0.15 2.33
C TYR A 35 1.50 0.34 3.18
N LEU A 36 1.55 -0.01 4.47
CA LEU A 36 0.56 0.38 5.46
C LEU A 36 1.00 1.67 6.14
N VAL A 37 0.19 2.73 6.03
CA VAL A 37 0.50 4.05 6.62
C VAL A 37 -0.31 4.24 7.90
N PRO A 38 0.32 4.65 9.03
CA PRO A 38 -0.37 4.91 10.28
C PRO A 38 -1.27 6.14 10.14
N ASN A 39 -2.58 5.90 10.08
CA ASN A 39 -3.62 6.93 9.99
C ASN A 39 -4.78 6.58 10.94
N LYS A 40 -5.76 7.49 11.08
CA LYS A 40 -6.99 7.24 11.87
C LYS A 40 -7.83 6.06 11.35
N GLN A 41 -7.61 5.67 10.10
CA GLN A 41 -8.22 4.52 9.43
C GLN A 41 -7.10 3.65 8.84
N ILE A 42 -7.43 2.40 8.54
CA ILE A 42 -6.52 1.50 7.83
C ILE A 42 -6.30 2.08 6.44
N ASN A 43 -5.05 2.43 6.13
CA ASN A 43 -4.71 3.03 4.85
C ASN A 43 -3.50 2.31 4.25
N ILE A 44 -3.73 1.63 3.14
CA ILE A 44 -2.64 1.02 2.36
C ILE A 44 -2.36 1.86 1.13
N ILE A 45 -1.11 1.81 0.68
CA ILE A 45 -0.64 2.49 -0.52
C ILE A 45 -0.13 1.46 -1.50
N LEU A 46 -0.69 1.47 -2.71
CA LEU A 46 -0.27 0.61 -3.81
C LEU A 46 0.61 1.34 -4.82
N ASN A 47 1.43 0.56 -5.53
CA ASN A 47 2.31 1.08 -6.56
C ASN A 47 1.49 1.64 -7.73
N PRO A 48 1.74 2.88 -8.18
CA PRO A 48 1.09 3.48 -9.33
C PRO A 48 1.12 2.62 -10.59
N ASN A 49 2.23 1.93 -10.83
CA ASN A 49 2.39 1.09 -12.01
C ASN A 49 1.38 -0.08 -12.07
N ILE A 50 0.84 -0.52 -10.93
CA ILE A 50 -0.16 -1.58 -10.84
C ILE A 50 -1.55 -0.97 -11.04
N VAL A 51 -1.84 0.09 -10.28
CA VAL A 51 -3.16 0.74 -10.24
C VAL A 51 -3.50 1.35 -11.59
N GLU A 52 -2.55 2.02 -12.24
CA GLU A 52 -2.75 2.65 -13.54
C GLU A 52 -2.93 1.62 -14.68
N LYS A 53 -2.39 0.40 -14.53
CA LYS A 53 -2.59 -0.70 -15.49
C LYS A 53 -3.88 -1.46 -15.26
N LYS A 54 -4.38 -1.52 -14.02
CA LYS A 54 -5.56 -2.31 -13.65
C LYS A 54 -6.77 -1.40 -13.43
N ALA A 55 -7.59 -1.24 -14.47
CA ALA A 55 -8.78 -0.39 -14.47
C ALA A 55 -9.84 -0.73 -13.39
N ILE A 56 -9.76 -1.91 -12.77
CA ILE A 56 -10.68 -2.35 -11.71
C ILE A 56 -10.38 -1.70 -10.35
N LEU A 57 -9.16 -1.20 -10.13
CA LEU A 57 -8.74 -0.63 -8.85
C LEU A 57 -9.19 0.83 -8.74
N ARG A 58 -10.07 1.12 -7.78
CA ARG A 58 -10.53 2.48 -7.47
C ARG A 58 -9.87 2.99 -6.19
N SER A 59 -8.92 3.89 -6.34
CA SER A 59 -8.18 4.50 -5.22
C SER A 59 -8.91 5.70 -4.61
N ASP A 60 -8.61 6.01 -3.35
CA ASP A 60 -9.00 7.24 -2.64
C ASP A 60 -8.12 8.46 -2.96
N GLY A 61 -7.28 8.35 -3.99
CA GLY A 61 -6.38 9.40 -4.48
C GLY A 61 -4.90 9.09 -4.27
N LYS A 62 -4.05 10.02 -4.70
CA LYS A 62 -2.58 9.90 -4.59
C LYS A 62 -2.07 10.35 -3.23
N LEU A 63 -1.12 9.62 -2.67
CA LEU A 63 -0.33 10.00 -1.51
C LEU A 63 1.12 10.15 -1.92
N HIS A 64 1.72 11.29 -1.59
CA HIS A 64 3.16 11.51 -1.75
C HIS A 64 3.84 11.33 -0.39
N SER A 65 4.86 10.49 -0.31
CA SER A 65 5.60 10.24 0.93
C SER A 65 6.97 9.65 0.66
N THR A 66 7.98 10.15 1.37
CA THR A 66 9.35 9.62 1.31
C THR A 66 9.49 8.22 1.92
N ALA A 67 8.46 7.72 2.60
CA ALA A 67 8.42 6.36 3.12
C ALA A 67 8.16 5.30 2.03
N LEU A 68 7.59 5.70 0.88
CA LEU A 68 7.23 4.81 -0.23
C LEU A 68 8.45 4.50 -1.10
N THR A 69 9.55 4.05 -0.49
CA THR A 69 10.89 4.07 -1.10
C THR A 69 11.02 3.29 -2.40
N LEU A 70 10.17 2.27 -2.61
CA LEU A 70 10.17 1.43 -3.81
C LEU A 70 9.19 1.89 -4.90
N PHE A 71 8.46 2.97 -4.67
CA PHE A 71 7.48 3.49 -5.64
C PHE A 71 8.09 4.57 -6.55
N PRO A 72 7.53 4.78 -7.76
CA PRO A 72 7.95 5.84 -8.66
C PRO A 72 7.83 7.22 -8.01
N LYS A 73 8.59 8.17 -8.54
CA LYS A 73 8.53 9.57 -8.12
C LYS A 73 7.74 10.39 -9.12
N GLU A 74 6.93 11.31 -8.61
CA GLU A 74 6.17 12.28 -9.38
C GLU A 74 6.44 13.69 -8.84
N GLN A 75 6.30 14.69 -9.71
CA GLN A 75 6.34 16.08 -9.28
C GLN A 75 5.02 16.42 -8.59
N ASN A 76 5.09 16.80 -7.31
CA ASN A 76 3.93 17.22 -6.54
C ASN A 76 3.75 18.75 -6.63
N LYS A 77 4.17 19.49 -5.59
CA LYS A 77 4.05 20.96 -5.51
C LYS A 77 5.40 21.71 -5.53
N GLY A 78 6.51 20.99 -5.40
CA GLY A 78 7.86 21.57 -5.40
C GLY A 78 8.64 21.19 -6.64
N ALA A 79 9.89 21.66 -6.72
CA ALA A 79 10.80 21.33 -7.82
C ALA A 79 11.33 19.88 -7.78
N ASN A 80 11.34 19.25 -6.60
CA ASN A 80 11.87 17.91 -6.41
C ASN A 80 10.79 16.84 -6.61
N LEU A 81 11.16 15.76 -7.29
CA LEU A 81 10.33 14.55 -7.41
C LEU A 81 10.25 13.83 -6.05
N ILE A 82 9.04 13.41 -5.67
CA ILE A 82 8.78 12.68 -4.42
C ILE A 82 8.05 11.39 -4.76
N GLN A 83 8.35 10.31 -4.04
CA GLN A 83 7.67 9.04 -4.22
C GLN A 83 6.17 9.19 -3.99
N TYR A 84 5.37 8.57 -4.85
CA TYR A 84 3.92 8.60 -4.78
C TYR A 84 3.31 7.21 -4.92
N GLY A 85 2.12 7.03 -4.37
CA GLY A 85 1.32 5.84 -4.53
C GLY A 85 -0.16 6.13 -4.39
N TYR A 86 -1.00 5.14 -4.67
CA TYR A 86 -2.45 5.28 -4.58
C TYR A 86 -2.97 4.74 -3.24
N SER A 87 -3.74 5.59 -2.55
CA SER A 87 -4.32 5.32 -1.24
C SER A 87 -5.58 4.46 -1.38
N PHE A 88 -5.71 3.47 -0.50
CA PHE A 88 -6.90 2.63 -0.35
C PHE A 88 -7.22 2.57 1.15
N LYS A 89 -8.37 3.12 1.52
CA LYS A 89 -8.80 3.26 2.91
C LYS A 89 -9.87 2.24 3.23
N PHE A 90 -9.72 1.60 4.38
CA PHE A 90 -10.67 0.61 4.88
C PHE A 90 -11.17 1.02 6.25
N LYS A 91 -12.45 0.74 6.49
CA LYS A 91 -13.10 1.00 7.78
C LYS A 91 -12.90 -0.17 8.74
N THR A 92 -12.76 -1.38 8.22
CA THR A 92 -12.67 -2.61 9.01
C THR A 92 -11.49 -3.47 8.57
N GLU A 93 -11.06 -4.36 9.47
CA GLU A 93 -10.04 -5.37 9.19
C GLU A 93 -10.51 -6.37 8.12
N ASP A 94 -11.80 -6.72 8.09
CA ASP A 94 -12.39 -7.63 7.10
C ASP A 94 -12.39 -7.05 5.67
N GLU A 95 -12.62 -5.73 5.54
CA GLU A 95 -12.53 -5.03 4.25
C GLU A 95 -11.10 -5.09 3.70
N LEU A 96 -10.10 -4.90 4.57
CA LEU A 96 -8.70 -5.04 4.19
C LEU A 96 -8.37 -6.48 3.80
N ASP A 97 -8.77 -7.46 4.59
CA ASP A 97 -8.51 -8.89 4.33
C ASP A 97 -9.08 -9.31 2.96
N SER A 98 -10.35 -8.97 2.71
CA SER A 98 -11.03 -9.25 1.44
C SER A 98 -10.34 -8.57 0.26
N PHE A 99 -9.84 -7.36 0.46
CA PHE A 99 -9.08 -6.64 -0.57
C PHE A 99 -7.75 -7.34 -0.89
N LEU A 100 -6.98 -7.74 0.12
CA LEU A 100 -5.68 -8.38 -0.07
C LEU A 100 -5.82 -9.77 -0.73
N ASP A 101 -6.82 -10.57 -0.32
CA ASP A 101 -7.11 -11.86 -0.98
C ASP A 101 -7.50 -11.67 -2.45
N SER A 102 -8.31 -10.66 -2.74
CA SER A 102 -8.67 -10.31 -4.12
C SER A 102 -7.45 -9.85 -4.90
N PHE A 103 -6.61 -8.99 -4.31
CA PHE A 103 -5.41 -8.44 -4.94
C PHE A 103 -4.40 -9.52 -5.34
N ASN A 104 -4.24 -10.57 -4.53
CA ASN A 104 -3.38 -11.72 -4.83
C ASN A 104 -3.81 -12.52 -6.07
N ARG A 105 -5.05 -12.35 -6.53
CA ARG A 105 -5.62 -13.09 -7.68
C ARG A 105 -5.64 -12.30 -8.98
N ILE A 106 -5.18 -11.05 -8.96
CA ILE A 106 -5.18 -10.13 -10.12
C ILE A 106 -3.79 -10.06 -10.70
#